data_AF-A0A959Z1B7-F1
#
_entry.id   AF-A0A959Z1B7-F1
#
_cell.length_a   1.000
_cell.length_b   1.000
_cell.length_c   1.000
_cell.angle_alpha   90.00
_cell.angle_beta   90.00
_cell.angle_gamma   90.00
#
_symmetry.space_group_name_H-M   'P 1'
#
loop_
_entity.id
_entity.type
_entity.pdbx_description
1 polymer ?
#
loop_
_entity_poly.entity_id
_entity_poly.type
_entity_poly.pdbx_seq_one_letter_code
_entity_poly.pdbx_strand_id
1 'polypeptide(L)'
;LTQLANGYTVLRPEVYFWYLIVPGILGFGFLSMLAICVHTLVNNKYLGYFVFILIVVLNAFAWPALDIESRLVRMNSDSGLRYSDLSRFGPYVKGFAFFKAYWWAFGGILLFVSFLFRVRGRETGAKWRMRIARWRLSQRWKVALPLVLLWAGLGAWGYYNTKVLNTYTTSDQGEELRVRYEKEFKRFDGIPQPHFTAVDYDIALYPEERRMEYTAQVTTRNVDAVSIDSLHLLLPDDVDLEIDLPGGELVLNDEDLDYRIYRLDPPLAPGAELPFTVRGSYAAKGFEHRISFIQLVNNGSFFNNTDLVPGIGYNPGAELSDRNDRRKHDLPPKERMTPLSEDPALRQHTYLMANSDWVDVRTHISTAGDQIAVAPGSLRKQWTEDGRNHFEYALDHPSQNFYSFLSARYEVAREQWTPPGGGTPVDVEVYY
;
A
#
# COMPACT_ATOMS: atom_id res chain seq x y z
N LEU A 1 -16.97 -6.66 -25.77
CA LEU A 1 -17.46 -5.83 -26.89
C LEU A 1 -16.60 -4.59 -27.07
N THR A 2 -16.46 -3.72 -26.06
CA THR A 2 -15.62 -2.50 -26.16
C THR A 2 -14.16 -2.78 -26.51
N GLN A 3 -13.52 -3.80 -25.89
CA GLN A 3 -12.14 -4.19 -26.22
C GLN A 3 -11.99 -4.64 -27.69
N LEU A 4 -12.90 -5.48 -28.18
CA LEU A 4 -12.93 -5.89 -29.59
C LEU A 4 -13.16 -4.71 -30.53
N ALA A 5 -14.07 -3.80 -30.17
CA ALA A 5 -14.34 -2.59 -30.96
C ALA A 5 -13.12 -1.66 -31.03
N ASN A 6 -12.27 -1.66 -29.99
CA ASN A 6 -10.99 -0.95 -29.95
C ASN A 6 -9.80 -1.77 -30.48
N GLY A 7 -10.05 -2.91 -31.13
CA GLY A 7 -9.02 -3.73 -31.79
C GLY A 7 -8.23 -4.66 -30.86
N TYR A 8 -8.55 -4.75 -29.57
CA TYR A 8 -7.92 -5.70 -28.66
C TYR A 8 -8.57 -7.08 -28.77
N THR A 9 -7.80 -8.07 -29.28
CA THR A 9 -8.29 -9.41 -29.63
C THR A 9 -7.85 -10.51 -28.66
N VAL A 10 -6.95 -10.22 -27.70
CA VAL A 10 -6.49 -11.18 -26.69
C VAL A 10 -7.51 -11.26 -25.56
N LEU A 11 -8.65 -11.91 -25.83
CA LEU A 11 -9.70 -12.04 -24.83
C LEU A 11 -9.30 -13.07 -23.75
N ARG A 12 -9.46 -12.67 -22.49
CA ARG A 12 -9.19 -13.50 -21.31
C ARG A 12 -10.50 -13.74 -20.55
N PRO A 13 -11.42 -14.58 -21.07
CA PRO A 13 -12.76 -14.77 -20.49
C PRO A 13 -12.73 -15.20 -19.02
N GLU A 14 -11.71 -15.97 -18.63
CA GLU A 14 -11.46 -16.37 -17.25
C GLU A 14 -11.18 -15.16 -16.34
N VAL A 15 -10.48 -14.14 -16.83
CA VAL A 15 -10.22 -12.92 -16.06
C VAL A 15 -11.51 -12.13 -15.88
N TYR A 16 -12.34 -11.98 -16.92
CA TYR A 16 -13.64 -11.31 -16.75
C TYR A 16 -14.55 -12.04 -15.78
N PHE A 17 -14.54 -13.38 -15.83
CA PHE A 17 -15.32 -14.18 -14.90
C PHE A 17 -14.88 -13.92 -13.46
N TRP A 18 -13.59 -14.03 -13.16
CA TRP A 18 -13.08 -13.88 -11.80
C TRP A 18 -13.00 -12.43 -11.31
N TYR A 19 -12.77 -11.47 -12.19
CA TYR A 19 -12.60 -10.06 -11.83
C TYR A 19 -13.93 -9.29 -11.80
N LEU A 20 -14.88 -9.63 -12.69
CA LEU A 20 -16.16 -8.92 -12.81
C LEU A 20 -17.34 -9.76 -12.33
N ILE A 21 -17.49 -10.97 -12.87
CA ILE A 21 -18.70 -11.77 -12.63
C ILE A 21 -18.75 -12.29 -11.19
N VAL A 22 -17.68 -12.90 -10.69
CA VAL A 22 -17.65 -13.46 -9.32
C VAL A 22 -17.87 -12.37 -8.26
N PRO A 23 -17.10 -11.25 -8.24
CA PRO A 23 -17.37 -10.16 -7.32
C PRO A 23 -18.75 -9.55 -7.50
N GLY A 24 -19.24 -9.44 -8.74
CA GLY A 24 -20.58 -8.97 -9.06
C GLY A 24 -21.68 -9.85 -8.47
N ILE A 25 -21.62 -11.18 -8.68
CA ILE A 25 -22.57 -12.14 -8.10
C ILE A 25 -22.53 -12.08 -6.57
N LEU A 26 -21.34 -12.00 -5.96
CA LEU A 26 -21.22 -11.88 -4.51
C LEU A 26 -21.83 -10.56 -4.00
N GLY A 27 -21.58 -9.44 -4.69
CA GLY A 27 -22.13 -8.13 -4.34
C GLY A 27 -23.64 -8.03 -4.54
N PHE A 28 -24.14 -8.38 -5.72
CA PHE A 28 -25.58 -8.35 -6.04
C PHE A 28 -26.36 -9.44 -5.30
N GLY A 29 -25.74 -10.58 -5.00
CA GLY A 29 -26.32 -11.62 -4.16
C GLY A 29 -26.60 -11.09 -2.76
N PHE A 30 -25.63 -10.40 -2.14
CA PHE A 30 -25.86 -9.72 -0.87
C PHE A 30 -26.99 -8.67 -0.95
N LEU A 31 -26.99 -7.82 -1.97
CA LEU A 31 -28.06 -6.83 -2.17
C LEU A 31 -29.43 -7.50 -2.38
N SER A 32 -29.48 -8.67 -3.02
CA SER A 32 -30.70 -9.45 -3.19
C SER A 32 -31.20 -10.00 -1.87
N MET A 33 -30.32 -10.51 -1.00
CA MET A 33 -30.67 -10.96 0.36
C MET A 33 -31.23 -9.79 1.20
N LEU A 34 -30.60 -8.62 1.11
CA LEU A 34 -31.10 -7.39 1.74
C LEU A 34 -32.47 -6.99 1.19
N ALA A 35 -32.65 -6.97 -0.13
CA ALA A 35 -33.91 -6.62 -0.76
C ALA A 35 -35.04 -7.58 -0.33
N ILE A 36 -34.78 -8.90 -0.30
CA ILE A 36 -35.74 -9.90 0.19
C ILE A 36 -36.12 -9.59 1.64
N CYS A 37 -35.17 -9.25 2.51
CA CYS A 37 -35.44 -8.89 3.89
C CYS A 37 -36.31 -7.64 4.00
N VAL A 38 -35.93 -6.56 3.30
CA VAL A 38 -36.68 -5.30 3.30
C VAL A 38 -38.11 -5.50 2.79
N HIS A 39 -38.28 -6.15 1.63
CA HIS A 39 -39.61 -6.40 1.05
C HIS A 39 -40.43 -7.41 1.86
N THR A 40 -39.79 -8.29 2.63
CA THR A 40 -40.52 -9.16 3.56
C THR A 40 -41.01 -8.36 4.77
N LEU A 41 -40.18 -7.49 5.34
CA LEU A 41 -40.54 -6.69 6.53
C LEU A 41 -41.59 -5.62 6.17
N VAL A 42 -41.36 -4.90 5.08
CA VAL A 42 -42.22 -3.83 4.57
C VAL A 42 -43.31 -4.43 3.68
N ASN A 43 -44.51 -4.59 4.23
CA ASN A 43 -45.66 -5.16 3.51
C ASN A 43 -46.32 -4.16 2.53
N ASN A 44 -45.49 -3.42 1.79
CA ASN A 44 -45.89 -2.52 0.72
C ASN A 44 -44.76 -2.47 -0.32
N LYS A 45 -45.08 -2.74 -1.60
CA LYS A 45 -44.10 -2.85 -2.67
C LYS A 45 -43.29 -1.56 -2.86
N TYR A 46 -43.96 -0.41 -2.93
CA TYR A 46 -43.31 0.88 -3.20
C TYR A 46 -42.49 1.35 -2.00
N LEU A 47 -43.04 1.20 -0.79
CA LEU A 47 -42.30 1.52 0.43
C LEU A 47 -41.09 0.60 0.60
N GLY A 48 -41.19 -0.68 0.19
CA GLY A 48 -40.07 -1.61 0.20
C GLY A 48 -38.92 -1.15 -0.71
N TYR A 49 -39.23 -0.70 -1.93
CA TYR A 49 -38.22 -0.11 -2.81
C TYR A 49 -37.62 1.16 -2.22
N PHE A 50 -38.44 2.06 -1.68
CA PHE A 50 -37.96 3.29 -1.05
C PHE A 50 -37.01 2.99 0.11
N VAL A 51 -37.38 2.09 1.01
CA VAL A 51 -36.54 1.71 2.16
C VAL A 51 -35.25 1.02 1.71
N PHE A 52 -35.31 0.14 0.70
CA PHE A 52 -34.12 -0.50 0.15
C PHE A 52 -33.15 0.53 -0.42
N ILE A 53 -33.64 1.44 -1.27
CA ILE A 53 -32.83 2.52 -1.85
C ILE A 53 -32.26 3.41 -0.73
N LEU A 54 -33.08 3.78 0.25
CA LEU A 54 -32.64 4.58 1.38
C LEU A 54 -31.49 3.91 2.15
N ILE A 55 -31.58 2.60 2.43
CA ILE A 55 -30.50 1.86 3.09
C ILE A 55 -29.23 1.88 2.24
N VAL A 56 -29.33 1.67 0.93
CA VAL A 56 -28.17 1.68 0.02
C VAL A 56 -27.53 3.07 -0.04
N VAL A 57 -28.34 4.13 -0.11
CA VAL A 57 -27.88 5.53 -0.10
C VAL A 57 -27.22 5.87 1.23
N LEU A 58 -27.86 5.58 2.36
CA LEU A 58 -27.26 5.80 3.68
C LEU A 58 -25.95 5.04 3.82
N ASN A 59 -25.86 3.80 3.37
CA ASN A 59 -24.60 3.05 3.39
C ASN A 59 -23.51 3.65 2.48
N ALA A 60 -23.88 4.35 1.40
CA ALA A 60 -22.92 4.99 0.52
C ALA A 60 -22.35 6.29 1.11
N PHE A 61 -23.19 7.08 1.81
CA PHE A 61 -22.86 8.46 2.20
C PHE A 61 -22.74 8.71 3.70
N ALA A 62 -23.36 7.91 4.57
CA ALA A 62 -23.33 8.16 6.01
C ALA A 62 -21.95 7.86 6.61
N TRP A 63 -21.25 6.82 6.16
CA TRP A 63 -19.96 6.45 6.74
C TRP A 63 -18.86 7.48 6.48
N PRO A 64 -18.67 7.99 5.24
CA PRO A 64 -17.74 9.09 5.01
C PRO A 64 -18.10 10.35 5.80
N ALA A 65 -19.39 10.65 6.02
CA ALA A 65 -19.81 11.81 6.81
C ALA A 65 -19.62 11.66 8.33
N LEU A 66 -19.31 10.44 8.79
CA LEU A 66 -19.00 10.12 10.19
C LEU A 66 -17.51 9.76 10.36
N ASP A 67 -16.70 9.96 9.32
CA ASP A 67 -15.28 9.59 9.27
C ASP A 67 -15.02 8.10 9.56
N ILE A 68 -16.00 7.25 9.23
CA ILE A 68 -15.92 5.79 9.39
C ILE A 68 -15.47 5.15 8.09
N GLU A 69 -14.21 4.75 8.04
CA GLU A 69 -13.64 4.07 6.88
C GLU A 69 -13.59 2.54 7.01
N SER A 70 -13.99 1.97 8.14
CA SER A 70 -13.89 0.52 8.38
C SER A 70 -14.73 -0.30 7.40
N ARG A 71 -14.09 -1.27 6.74
CA ARG A 71 -14.75 -2.23 5.84
C ARG A 71 -15.62 -3.27 6.59
N LEU A 72 -15.46 -3.38 7.91
CA LEU A 72 -16.37 -4.18 8.75
C LEU A 72 -17.71 -3.47 8.98
N VAL A 73 -17.75 -2.15 8.76
CA VAL A 73 -18.93 -1.30 8.97
C VAL A 73 -19.61 -0.95 7.64
N ARG A 74 -18.83 -0.58 6.63
CA ARG A 74 -19.35 -0.29 5.28
C ARG A 74 -19.96 -1.56 4.68
N MET A 75 -21.28 -1.61 4.61
CA MET A 75 -22.04 -2.79 4.20
C MET A 75 -21.65 -3.25 2.80
N ASN A 76 -21.50 -4.58 2.64
CA ASN A 76 -21.12 -5.24 1.39
C ASN A 76 -19.74 -4.83 0.82
N SER A 77 -18.88 -4.21 1.64
CA SER A 77 -17.54 -3.84 1.22
C SER A 77 -16.60 -5.06 1.17
N ASP A 78 -15.41 -4.84 0.62
CA ASP A 78 -14.31 -5.80 0.50
C ASP A 78 -12.99 -5.04 0.44
N SER A 79 -11.83 -5.69 0.62
CA SER A 79 -10.49 -5.06 0.63
C SER A 79 -10.05 -4.50 -0.74
N GLY A 80 -10.82 -4.71 -1.80
CA GLY A 80 -10.44 -4.44 -3.18
C GLY A 80 -9.75 -5.64 -3.81
N LEU A 81 -10.09 -5.90 -5.07
CA LEU A 81 -9.49 -6.93 -5.91
C LEU A 81 -8.79 -6.25 -7.09
N ARG A 82 -7.53 -6.59 -7.34
CA ARG A 82 -6.76 -6.12 -8.51
C ARG A 82 -6.24 -7.33 -9.28
N TYR A 83 -6.12 -7.17 -10.58
CA TYR A 83 -5.54 -8.18 -11.47
C TYR A 83 -4.35 -7.57 -12.21
N SER A 84 -3.24 -8.28 -12.26
CA SER A 84 -2.11 -8.02 -13.18
C SER A 84 -1.72 -9.31 -13.90
N ASP A 85 -1.11 -9.21 -15.09
CA ASP A 85 -0.69 -10.40 -15.82
C ASP A 85 0.41 -11.18 -15.07
N LEU A 86 1.30 -10.49 -14.35
CA LEU A 86 2.39 -11.11 -13.57
C LEU A 86 1.88 -11.79 -12.29
N SER A 87 1.15 -11.07 -11.45
CA SER A 87 0.75 -11.54 -10.11
C SER A 87 -0.65 -12.18 -10.10
N ARG A 88 -1.39 -12.11 -11.21
CA ARG A 88 -2.82 -12.44 -11.29
C ARG A 88 -3.58 -11.62 -10.24
N PHE A 89 -4.29 -12.27 -9.33
CA PHE A 89 -5.00 -11.60 -8.24
C PHE A 89 -4.13 -11.27 -7.03
N GLY A 90 -2.84 -11.63 -7.07
CA GLY A 90 -1.82 -11.26 -6.08
C GLY A 90 -2.26 -11.39 -4.61
N PRO A 91 -1.84 -10.47 -3.73
CA PRO A 91 -2.22 -10.51 -2.32
C PRO A 91 -3.71 -10.24 -2.03
N TYR A 92 -4.46 -9.75 -3.02
CA TYR A 92 -5.79 -9.19 -2.83
C TYR A 92 -6.87 -10.23 -2.47
N VAL A 93 -6.65 -11.51 -2.82
CA VAL A 93 -7.67 -12.57 -2.69
C VAL A 93 -8.04 -12.83 -1.23
N LYS A 94 -7.07 -12.89 -0.31
CA LYS A 94 -7.32 -13.27 1.09
C LYS A 94 -8.28 -12.28 1.77
N GLY A 95 -7.97 -10.99 1.70
CA GLY A 95 -8.83 -9.93 2.25
C GLY A 95 -10.19 -9.88 1.56
N PHE A 96 -10.23 -9.98 0.24
CA PHE A 96 -11.49 -9.95 -0.52
C PHE A 96 -12.42 -11.09 -0.09
N ALA A 97 -11.90 -12.32 -0.06
CA ALA A 97 -12.68 -13.50 0.32
C ALA A 97 -13.18 -13.40 1.77
N PHE A 98 -12.35 -12.93 2.70
CA PHE A 98 -12.74 -12.71 4.09
C PHE A 98 -13.93 -11.73 4.19
N PHE A 99 -13.81 -10.54 3.60
CA PHE A 99 -14.86 -9.53 3.72
C PHE A 99 -16.16 -9.97 3.04
N LYS A 100 -16.07 -10.67 1.90
CA LYS A 100 -17.26 -11.27 1.28
C LYS A 100 -17.87 -12.35 2.17
N ALA A 101 -17.08 -13.22 2.80
CA ALA A 101 -17.60 -14.22 3.74
C ALA A 101 -18.28 -13.56 4.96
N TYR A 102 -17.68 -12.53 5.53
CA TYR A 102 -18.23 -11.75 6.64
C TYR A 102 -19.60 -11.13 6.27
N TRP A 103 -19.68 -10.42 5.15
CA TRP A 103 -20.95 -9.83 4.72
C TRP A 103 -21.97 -10.87 4.25
N TRP A 104 -21.55 -11.99 3.66
CA TRP A 104 -22.47 -13.08 3.32
C TRP A 104 -23.02 -13.80 4.56
N ALA A 105 -22.23 -13.94 5.63
CA ALA A 105 -22.73 -14.41 6.92
C ALA A 105 -23.82 -13.47 7.47
N PHE A 106 -23.62 -12.15 7.36
CA PHE A 106 -24.66 -11.17 7.67
C PHE A 106 -25.88 -11.30 6.74
N GLY A 107 -25.67 -11.52 5.45
CA GLY A 107 -26.73 -11.82 4.49
C GLY A 107 -27.56 -13.04 4.87
N GLY A 108 -26.92 -14.09 5.41
CA GLY A 108 -27.60 -15.25 5.99
C GLY A 108 -28.51 -14.89 7.16
N ILE A 109 -28.08 -13.97 8.03
CA ILE A 109 -28.93 -13.41 9.10
C ILE A 109 -30.13 -12.67 8.51
N LEU A 110 -29.93 -11.84 7.47
CA LEU A 110 -31.03 -11.13 6.79
C LEU A 110 -32.05 -12.10 6.18
N LEU A 111 -31.61 -13.18 5.54
CA LEU A 111 -32.50 -14.23 5.03
C LEU A 111 -33.23 -14.97 6.16
N PHE A 112 -32.55 -15.23 7.28
CA PHE A 112 -33.20 -15.84 8.43
C PHE A 112 -34.27 -14.93 9.03
N VAL A 113 -34.00 -13.62 9.16
CA VAL A 113 -35.01 -12.62 9.56
C VAL A 113 -36.18 -12.61 8.57
N SER A 114 -35.90 -12.65 7.27
CA SER A 114 -36.94 -12.75 6.22
C SER A 114 -37.83 -13.99 6.45
N PHE A 115 -37.22 -15.14 6.75
CA PHE A 115 -37.95 -16.37 7.07
C PHE A 115 -38.85 -16.21 8.31
N LEU A 116 -38.36 -15.56 9.38
CA LEU A 116 -39.15 -15.32 10.60
C LEU A 116 -40.39 -14.47 10.31
N PHE A 117 -40.24 -13.44 9.47
CA PHE A 117 -41.30 -12.48 9.15
C PHE A 117 -42.15 -12.82 7.91
N ARG A 118 -41.90 -13.97 7.28
CA ARG A 118 -42.66 -14.46 6.13
C ARG A 118 -44.14 -14.59 6.46
N VAL A 119 -44.97 -13.90 5.69
CA VAL A 119 -46.44 -13.91 5.82
C VAL A 119 -46.98 -15.24 5.28
N ARG A 120 -47.78 -15.94 6.09
CA ARG A 120 -48.62 -17.08 5.70
C ARG A 120 -50.00 -16.86 6.33
N GLY A 121 -51.02 -16.66 5.50
CA GLY A 121 -52.41 -16.39 5.95
C GLY A 121 -52.87 -14.96 5.67
N ARG A 122 -54.11 -14.65 6.07
CA ARG A 122 -54.79 -13.36 5.81
C ARG A 122 -54.50 -12.27 6.85
N GLU A 123 -53.97 -12.63 8.01
CA GLU A 123 -53.63 -11.72 9.11
C GLU A 123 -52.26 -11.06 8.88
N THR A 124 -52.26 -9.79 8.43
CA THR A 124 -51.04 -9.04 8.04
C THR A 124 -50.59 -8.02 9.09
N GLY A 125 -51.30 -7.89 10.22
CA GLY A 125 -51.00 -6.91 11.26
C GLY A 125 -49.60 -7.07 11.89
N ALA A 126 -48.89 -5.96 12.11
CA ALA A 126 -47.51 -5.96 12.61
C ALA A 126 -47.33 -6.69 13.96
N LYS A 127 -48.28 -6.52 14.89
CA LYS A 127 -48.28 -7.21 16.20
C LYS A 127 -48.34 -8.72 16.06
N TRP A 128 -49.19 -9.22 15.16
CA TRP A 128 -49.33 -10.66 14.89
C TRP A 128 -48.06 -11.22 14.22
N ARG A 129 -47.49 -10.50 13.27
CA ARG A 129 -46.24 -10.89 12.61
C ARG A 129 -45.08 -11.00 13.61
N MET A 130 -44.97 -10.06 14.55
CA MET A 130 -43.96 -10.10 15.61
C MET A 130 -44.16 -11.32 16.54
N ARG A 131 -45.41 -11.62 16.93
CA ARG A 131 -45.73 -12.80 17.76
C ARG A 131 -45.33 -14.11 17.06
N ILE A 132 -45.66 -14.23 15.78
CA ILE A 132 -45.29 -15.39 14.95
C ILE A 132 -43.77 -15.49 14.79
N ALA A 133 -43.08 -14.38 14.54
CA ALA A 133 -41.64 -14.34 14.40
C ALA A 133 -40.93 -14.83 15.68
N ARG A 134 -41.37 -14.38 16.86
CA ARG A 134 -40.85 -14.87 18.16
C ARG A 134 -41.07 -16.35 18.37
N TRP A 135 -42.27 -16.85 18.04
CA TRP A 135 -42.56 -18.28 18.12
C TRP A 135 -41.69 -19.10 17.15
N ARG A 136 -41.50 -18.62 15.91
CA ARG A 136 -40.58 -19.28 14.96
C ARG A 136 -39.14 -19.26 15.45
N LEU A 137 -38.71 -18.15 16.05
CA LEU A 137 -37.37 -18.02 16.61
C LEU A 137 -37.16 -19.00 17.78
N SER A 138 -38.13 -19.14 18.69
CA SER A 138 -38.01 -20.10 19.80
C SER A 138 -37.97 -21.56 19.31
N GLN A 139 -38.59 -21.86 18.17
CA GLN A 139 -38.51 -23.19 17.54
C GLN A 139 -37.21 -23.40 16.73
N ARG A 140 -36.59 -22.32 16.24
CA ARG A 140 -35.45 -22.37 15.30
C ARG A 140 -34.18 -21.69 15.84
N TRP A 141 -34.08 -21.49 17.16
CA TRP A 141 -32.94 -20.82 17.78
C TRP A 141 -31.61 -21.52 17.50
N LYS A 142 -31.62 -22.85 17.34
CA LYS A 142 -30.46 -23.67 16.95
C LYS A 142 -29.88 -23.34 15.58
N VAL A 143 -30.64 -22.63 14.72
CA VAL A 143 -30.16 -22.08 13.44
C VAL A 143 -29.74 -20.62 13.60
N ALA A 144 -30.51 -19.85 14.37
CA ALA A 144 -30.23 -18.44 14.60
C ALA A 144 -28.89 -18.21 15.31
N LEU A 145 -28.63 -18.99 16.37
CA LEU A 145 -27.47 -18.80 17.23
C LEU A 145 -26.14 -19.05 16.47
N PRO A 146 -25.95 -20.17 15.74
CA PRO A 146 -24.73 -20.37 14.96
C PRO A 146 -24.50 -19.31 13.88
N LEU A 147 -25.55 -18.80 13.22
CA LEU A 147 -25.42 -17.75 12.21
C LEU A 147 -24.88 -16.45 12.83
N VAL A 148 -25.42 -16.04 13.97
CA VAL A 148 -24.96 -14.85 14.69
C VAL A 148 -23.55 -15.04 15.23
N LEU A 149 -23.25 -16.22 15.81
CA LEU A 149 -21.91 -16.53 16.31
C LEU A 149 -20.87 -16.58 15.18
N LEU A 150 -21.21 -17.12 14.02
CA LEU A 150 -20.34 -17.11 12.84
C LEU A 150 -20.04 -15.68 12.40
N TRP A 151 -21.08 -14.85 12.24
CA TRP A 151 -20.89 -13.46 11.84
C TRP A 151 -20.09 -12.65 12.87
N ALA A 152 -20.39 -12.81 14.16
CA ALA A 152 -19.65 -12.16 15.24
C ALA A 152 -18.20 -12.66 15.34
N GLY A 153 -17.96 -13.95 15.16
CA GLY A 153 -16.62 -14.54 15.14
C GLY A 153 -15.79 -14.03 13.95
N LEU A 154 -16.38 -13.95 12.76
CA LEU A 154 -15.76 -13.31 11.61
C LEU A 154 -15.50 -11.82 11.87
N GLY A 155 -16.43 -11.11 12.52
CA GLY A 155 -16.25 -9.72 12.91
C GLY A 155 -15.08 -9.51 13.88
N ALA A 156 -14.97 -10.36 14.91
CA ALA A 156 -13.86 -10.33 15.86
C ALA A 156 -12.51 -10.66 15.19
N TRP A 157 -12.49 -11.67 14.31
CA TRP A 157 -11.29 -12.02 13.55
C TRP A 157 -10.89 -10.93 12.56
N GLY A 158 -11.86 -10.28 11.91
CA GLY A 158 -11.66 -9.12 11.05
C GLY A 158 -11.11 -7.92 11.80
N TYR A 159 -11.63 -7.63 12.98
CA TYR A 159 -11.13 -6.57 13.84
C TYR A 159 -9.68 -6.85 14.24
N TYR A 160 -9.39 -8.08 14.68
CA TYR A 160 -8.02 -8.48 15.01
C TYR A 160 -7.06 -8.31 13.81
N ASN A 161 -7.44 -8.75 12.62
CA ASN A 161 -6.59 -8.61 11.43
C ASN A 161 -6.39 -7.15 11.00
N THR A 162 -7.44 -6.35 10.97
CA THR A 162 -7.41 -5.00 10.37
C THR A 162 -7.09 -3.87 11.33
N LYS A 163 -7.13 -4.12 12.64
CA LYS A 163 -6.86 -3.11 13.67
C LYS A 163 -5.80 -3.51 14.71
N VAL A 164 -5.53 -4.81 14.90
CA VAL A 164 -4.54 -5.27 15.89
C VAL A 164 -3.27 -5.80 15.23
N LEU A 165 -3.40 -6.71 14.25
CA LEU A 165 -2.27 -7.23 13.47
C LEU A 165 -1.75 -6.21 12.46
N ASN A 166 -2.66 -5.42 11.89
CA ASN A 166 -2.36 -4.37 10.94
C ASN A 166 -3.05 -3.08 11.41
N THR A 167 -2.47 -1.95 11.03
CA THR A 167 -3.04 -0.61 11.23
C THR A 167 -3.48 -0.04 9.88
N TYR A 168 -4.32 0.98 9.93
CA TYR A 168 -4.62 1.79 8.75
C TYR A 168 -4.91 3.21 9.20
N THR A 169 -4.39 4.16 8.45
CA THR A 169 -4.61 5.59 8.62
C THR A 169 -5.85 5.99 7.83
N THR A 170 -6.78 6.71 8.47
CA THR A 170 -7.93 7.29 7.76
C THR A 170 -7.51 8.52 6.95
N SER A 171 -8.39 8.99 6.06
CA SER A 171 -8.17 10.23 5.31
C SER A 171 -7.91 11.41 6.23
N ASP A 172 -8.73 11.59 7.28
CA ASP A 172 -8.57 12.71 8.22
C ASP A 172 -7.30 12.60 9.05
N GLN A 173 -6.96 11.40 9.53
CA GLN A 173 -5.69 11.17 10.23
C GLN A 173 -4.50 11.47 9.32
N GLY A 174 -4.54 11.03 8.06
CA GLY A 174 -3.49 11.33 7.09
C GLY A 174 -3.38 12.81 6.77
N GLU A 175 -4.50 13.54 6.69
CA GLU A 175 -4.53 15.00 6.56
C GLU A 175 -3.89 15.67 7.78
N GLU A 176 -4.30 15.29 9.00
CA GLU A 176 -3.77 15.83 10.25
C GLU A 176 -2.27 15.58 10.41
N LEU A 177 -1.78 14.38 10.07
CA LEU A 177 -0.35 14.06 10.11
C LEU A 177 0.43 14.94 9.13
N ARG A 178 -0.07 15.17 7.91
CA ARG A 178 0.59 16.09 6.95
C ARG A 178 0.61 17.54 7.43
N VAL A 179 -0.45 17.99 8.09
CA VAL A 179 -0.51 19.32 8.71
C VAL A 179 0.51 19.42 9.85
N ARG A 180 0.61 18.39 10.69
CA ARG A 180 1.56 18.32 11.79
C ARG A 180 3.00 18.33 11.28
N TYR A 181 3.31 17.47 10.30
CA TYR A 181 4.60 17.43 9.61
C TYR A 181 5.05 18.81 9.14
N GLU A 182 4.17 19.53 8.43
CA GLU A 182 4.48 20.86 7.94
C GLU A 182 4.67 21.86 9.09
N LYS A 183 3.77 21.91 10.07
CA LYS A 183 3.87 22.86 11.18
C LYS A 183 5.11 22.66 12.05
N GLU A 184 5.52 21.41 12.27
CA GLU A 184 6.61 21.07 13.19
C GLU A 184 7.98 21.07 12.50
N PHE A 185 8.05 20.62 11.24
CA PHE A 185 9.32 20.36 10.56
C PHE A 185 9.64 21.31 9.41
N LYS A 186 8.71 22.16 8.94
CA LYS A 186 9.01 23.13 7.87
C LYS A 186 10.14 24.10 8.22
N ARG A 187 10.39 24.34 9.52
CA ARG A 187 11.56 25.11 10.01
C ARG A 187 12.92 24.49 9.65
N PHE A 188 12.96 23.21 9.28
CA PHE A 188 14.15 22.49 8.85
C PHE A 188 14.29 22.43 7.32
N ASP A 189 13.39 23.09 6.58
CA ASP A 189 13.50 23.18 5.14
C ASP A 189 14.74 23.97 4.73
N GLY A 190 15.53 23.43 3.81
CA GLY A 190 16.74 24.05 3.29
C GLY A 190 17.95 24.11 4.24
N ILE A 191 17.92 23.45 5.41
CA ILE A 191 19.11 23.36 6.25
C ILE A 191 20.18 22.47 5.58
N PRO A 192 21.48 22.75 5.78
CA PRO A 192 22.57 21.87 5.33
C PRO A 192 22.37 20.43 5.83
N GLN A 193 22.46 19.47 4.92
CA GLN A 193 22.35 18.04 5.18
C GLN A 193 23.34 17.27 4.30
N PRO A 194 23.89 16.14 4.77
CA PRO A 194 24.87 15.41 3.96
C PRO A 194 24.20 14.77 2.75
N HIS A 195 24.94 14.67 1.65
CA HIS A 195 24.47 14.09 0.41
C HIS A 195 24.79 12.59 0.34
N PHE A 196 23.88 11.79 -0.20
CA PHE A 196 24.19 10.40 -0.56
C PHE A 196 25.33 10.34 -1.57
N THR A 197 26.27 9.42 -1.35
CA THR A 197 27.42 9.18 -2.25
C THR A 197 27.59 7.71 -2.61
N ALA A 198 27.26 6.77 -1.72
CA ALA A 198 27.24 5.36 -2.03
C ALA A 198 26.20 4.59 -1.21
N VAL A 199 25.65 3.51 -1.78
CA VAL A 199 24.80 2.57 -1.06
C VAL A 199 25.09 1.13 -1.49
N ASP A 200 25.46 0.28 -0.53
CA ASP A 200 25.63 -1.17 -0.72
C ASP A 200 24.45 -1.91 -0.08
N TYR A 201 23.66 -2.59 -0.91
CA TYR A 201 22.49 -3.34 -0.49
C TYR A 201 22.76 -4.84 -0.39
N ASP A 202 22.23 -5.46 0.66
CA ASP A 202 21.99 -6.90 0.75
C ASP A 202 20.48 -7.11 0.97
N ILE A 203 19.79 -7.67 -0.02
CA ILE A 203 18.33 -7.81 -0.04
C ILE A 203 17.96 -9.29 -0.16
N ALA A 204 17.15 -9.79 0.76
CA ALA A 204 16.57 -11.12 0.71
C ALA A 204 15.05 -11.05 0.53
N LEU A 205 14.58 -11.44 -0.66
CA LEU A 205 13.15 -11.51 -0.98
C LEU A 205 12.57 -12.89 -0.71
N TYR A 206 11.38 -12.93 -0.14
CA TYR A 206 10.56 -14.12 0.04
C TYR A 206 9.17 -13.86 -0.57
N PRO A 207 9.05 -13.84 -1.91
CA PRO A 207 7.84 -13.38 -2.60
C PRO A 207 6.57 -14.15 -2.22
N GLU A 208 6.68 -15.47 -2.02
CA GLU A 208 5.54 -16.33 -1.67
C GLU A 208 4.94 -16.00 -0.29
N GLU A 209 5.80 -15.55 0.63
CA GLU A 209 5.42 -15.12 1.98
C GLU A 209 5.06 -13.64 2.05
N ARG A 210 5.32 -12.87 0.98
CA ARG A 210 5.36 -11.40 1.01
C ARG A 210 6.21 -10.91 2.19
N ARG A 211 7.44 -11.43 2.25
CA ARG A 211 8.44 -11.03 3.24
C ARG A 211 9.72 -10.58 2.55
N MET A 212 10.39 -9.60 3.15
CA MET A 212 11.68 -9.08 2.72
C MET A 212 12.50 -8.75 3.97
N GLU A 213 13.79 -8.99 3.88
CA GLU A 213 14.80 -8.57 4.84
C GLU A 213 15.92 -7.89 4.07
N TYR A 214 16.47 -6.80 4.60
CA TYR A 214 17.57 -6.13 3.94
C TYR A 214 18.51 -5.44 4.93
N THR A 215 19.75 -5.26 4.48
CA THR A 215 20.73 -4.36 5.07
C THR A 215 21.24 -3.43 3.98
N ALA A 216 21.26 -2.13 4.25
CA ALA A 216 21.86 -1.13 3.38
C ALA A 216 22.97 -0.41 4.14
N GLN A 217 24.21 -0.49 3.63
CA GLN A 217 25.32 0.33 4.11
C GLN A 217 25.32 1.62 3.29
N VAL A 218 25.06 2.73 3.96
CA VAL A 218 24.89 4.04 3.34
C VAL A 218 26.11 4.90 3.65
N THR A 219 26.70 5.50 2.63
CA THR A 219 27.75 6.52 2.79
C THR A 219 27.24 7.86 2.30
N THR A 220 27.30 8.85 3.19
CA THR A 220 26.94 10.24 2.88
C THR A 220 28.14 11.16 3.07
N ARG A 221 28.09 12.37 2.49
CA ARG A 221 29.16 13.36 2.58
C ARG A 221 28.59 14.76 2.80
N ASN A 222 29.22 15.53 3.69
CA ASN A 222 28.93 16.95 3.80
C ASN A 222 29.55 17.70 2.61
N VAL A 223 28.70 18.22 1.70
CA VAL A 223 29.14 19.00 0.53
C VAL A 223 29.12 20.51 0.79
N ASP A 224 28.55 20.94 1.92
CA ASP A 224 28.47 22.33 2.32
C ASP A 224 29.78 22.83 2.96
N ALA A 225 29.93 24.16 3.00
CA ALA A 225 31.08 24.82 3.63
C ALA A 225 30.96 24.95 5.17
N VAL A 226 29.84 24.49 5.75
CA VAL A 226 29.56 24.57 7.19
C VAL A 226 29.44 23.16 7.79
N SER A 227 29.80 23.02 9.06
CA SER A 227 29.61 21.75 9.77
C SER A 227 28.12 21.46 10.00
N ILE A 228 27.74 20.20 9.89
CA ILE A 228 26.37 19.72 10.16
C ILE A 228 26.33 19.09 11.55
N ASP A 229 25.50 19.62 12.44
CA ASP A 229 25.37 19.15 13.83
C ASP A 229 24.27 18.10 14.02
N SER A 230 23.39 17.94 13.04
CA SER A 230 22.22 17.07 13.12
C SER A 230 21.84 16.48 11.77
N LEU A 231 21.58 15.17 11.78
CA LEU A 231 21.07 14.42 10.64
C LEU A 231 19.56 14.24 10.80
N HIS A 232 18.82 14.71 9.81
CA HIS A 232 17.36 14.60 9.75
C HIS A 232 16.98 13.49 8.77
N LEU A 233 16.14 12.55 9.20
CA LEU A 233 15.74 11.41 8.39
C LEU A 233 14.22 11.28 8.36
N LEU A 234 13.67 11.16 7.15
CA LEU A 234 12.30 10.74 6.90
C LEU A 234 12.32 9.25 6.53
N LEU A 235 11.75 8.40 7.36
CA LEU A 235 11.81 6.95 7.21
C LEU A 235 10.83 6.47 6.12
N PRO A 236 11.08 5.31 5.49
CA PRO A 236 10.12 4.66 4.60
C PRO A 236 8.90 4.15 5.38
N ASP A 237 7.73 4.23 4.75
CA ASP A 237 6.48 3.68 5.27
C ASP A 237 6.51 2.14 5.31
N ASP A 238 5.70 1.54 6.18
CA ASP A 238 5.35 0.11 6.20
C ASP A 238 6.49 -0.89 6.50
N VAL A 239 7.73 -0.47 6.72
CA VAL A 239 8.87 -1.34 7.03
C VAL A 239 9.33 -1.19 8.48
N ASP A 240 9.63 -2.31 9.14
CA ASP A 240 10.31 -2.29 10.44
C ASP A 240 11.79 -1.98 10.20
N LEU A 241 12.30 -0.88 10.76
CA LEU A 241 13.64 -0.36 10.43
C LEU A 241 14.44 0.11 11.65
N GLU A 242 15.70 -0.33 11.68
CA GLU A 242 16.75 0.07 12.62
C GLU A 242 17.87 0.83 11.89
N ILE A 243 18.39 1.87 12.51
CA ILE A 243 19.52 2.66 11.99
C ILE A 243 20.66 2.61 12.99
N ASP A 244 21.79 2.10 12.54
CA ASP A 244 23.07 2.12 13.24
C ASP A 244 23.91 3.26 12.68
N LEU A 245 23.97 4.37 13.44
CA LEU A 245 24.66 5.61 13.08
C LEU A 245 25.78 5.89 14.10
N PRO A 246 27.02 5.46 13.82
CA PRO A 246 28.16 5.76 14.68
C PRO A 246 28.35 7.28 14.86
N GLY A 247 28.50 7.73 16.11
CA GLY A 247 28.65 9.17 16.43
C GLY A 247 27.34 9.96 16.36
N GLY A 248 26.20 9.30 16.13
CA GLY A 248 24.87 9.90 16.16
C GLY A 248 24.07 9.51 17.41
N GLU A 249 23.55 10.49 18.13
CA GLU A 249 22.61 10.29 19.23
C GLU A 249 21.19 10.63 18.77
N LEU A 250 20.26 9.68 18.90
CA LEU A 250 18.85 9.89 18.55
C LEU A 250 18.22 10.86 19.56
N VAL A 251 17.91 12.09 19.11
CA VAL A 251 17.34 13.15 19.96
C VAL A 251 15.84 13.39 19.71
N LEU A 252 15.33 12.94 18.56
CA LEU A 252 13.90 12.93 18.24
C LEU A 252 13.55 11.66 17.48
N ASN A 253 12.48 10.99 17.89
CA ASN A 253 11.85 9.89 17.16
C ASN A 253 10.33 10.11 17.18
N ASP A 254 9.78 10.67 16.10
CA ASP A 254 8.33 10.77 15.90
C ASP A 254 7.89 9.56 15.07
N GLU A 255 7.28 8.57 15.73
CA GLU A 255 6.82 7.31 15.12
C GLU A 255 5.57 7.46 14.26
N ASP A 256 4.79 8.53 14.45
CA ASP A 256 3.56 8.80 13.70
C ASP A 256 3.85 9.55 12.38
N LEU A 257 4.94 10.34 12.35
CA LEU A 257 5.41 11.11 11.18
C LEU A 257 6.62 10.48 10.50
N ASP A 258 7.07 9.33 10.99
CA ASP A 258 8.23 8.61 10.48
C ASP A 258 9.47 9.52 10.36
N TYR A 259 9.69 10.37 11.37
CA TYR A 259 10.74 11.39 11.36
C TYR A 259 11.71 11.24 12.52
N ARG A 260 13.00 11.12 12.22
CA ARG A 260 14.08 11.02 13.22
C ARG A 260 15.08 12.16 13.07
N ILE A 261 15.59 12.63 14.21
CA ILE A 261 16.71 13.57 14.27
C ILE A 261 17.80 12.95 15.12
N TYR A 262 19.00 12.85 14.56
CA TYR A 262 20.20 12.44 15.25
C TYR A 262 21.12 13.64 15.44
N ARG A 263 21.56 13.90 16.67
CA ARG A 263 22.65 14.84 16.94
C ARG A 263 23.98 14.16 16.65
N LEU A 264 24.86 14.83 15.91
CA LEU A 264 26.18 14.33 15.54
C LEU A 264 27.23 14.88 16.53
N ASP A 265 28.01 13.99 17.15
CA ASP A 265 29.13 14.34 18.03
C ASP A 265 30.39 13.53 17.66
N PRO A 266 31.41 14.16 17.05
CA PRO A 266 31.48 15.58 16.69
C PRO A 266 30.56 15.95 15.51
N PRO A 267 30.22 17.25 15.32
CA PRO A 267 29.56 17.73 14.11
C PRO A 267 30.30 17.32 12.84
N LEU A 268 29.56 16.94 11.79
CA LEU A 268 30.12 16.50 10.53
C LEU A 268 30.77 17.67 9.79
N ALA A 269 32.09 17.70 9.77
CA ALA A 269 32.87 18.76 9.15
C ALA A 269 32.65 18.83 7.62
N PRO A 270 32.87 20.00 6.98
CA PRO A 270 32.86 20.15 5.52
C PRO A 270 33.74 19.10 4.83
N GLY A 271 33.20 18.43 3.82
CA GLY A 271 33.87 17.38 3.06
C GLY A 271 34.01 16.03 3.76
N ALA A 272 33.63 15.91 5.04
CA ALA A 272 33.69 14.66 5.79
C ALA A 272 32.58 13.70 5.38
N GLU A 273 32.87 12.40 5.48
CA GLU A 273 31.92 11.31 5.22
C GLU A 273 31.25 10.84 6.51
N LEU A 274 29.99 10.43 6.38
CA LEU A 274 29.18 9.88 7.45
C LEU A 274 28.57 8.54 6.97
N PRO A 275 29.21 7.41 7.31
CA PRO A 275 28.65 6.09 7.05
C PRO A 275 27.64 5.69 8.12
N PHE A 276 26.56 5.02 7.72
CA PHE A 276 25.60 4.40 8.62
C PHE A 276 24.97 3.16 7.99
N THR A 277 24.41 2.29 8.83
CA THR A 277 23.74 1.07 8.36
C THR A 277 22.25 1.13 8.65
N VAL A 278 21.46 0.83 7.64
CA VAL A 278 20.01 0.62 7.75
C VAL A 278 19.74 -0.87 7.71
N ARG A 279 19.06 -1.41 8.71
CA ARG A 279 18.56 -2.79 8.72
C ARG A 279 17.05 -2.73 8.73
N GLY A 280 16.42 -3.39 7.78
CA GLY A 280 14.97 -3.36 7.69
C GLY A 280 14.36 -4.68 7.30
N SER A 281 13.07 -4.82 7.63
CA SER A 281 12.29 -5.98 7.27
C SER A 281 10.82 -5.62 7.04
N TYR A 282 10.18 -6.42 6.20
CA TYR A 282 8.75 -6.38 5.97
C TYR A 282 8.21 -7.80 5.95
N ALA A 283 7.07 -8.05 6.60
CA ALA A 283 6.35 -9.32 6.46
C ALA A 283 4.84 -9.06 6.51
N ALA A 284 4.12 -9.50 5.48
CA ALA A 284 2.67 -9.37 5.45
C ALA A 284 2.00 -10.22 6.55
N LYS A 285 1.13 -9.61 7.35
CA LYS A 285 0.43 -10.27 8.47
C LYS A 285 -1.06 -10.45 8.15
N GLY A 286 -1.52 -11.70 8.07
CA GLY A 286 -2.94 -12.00 7.92
C GLY A 286 -3.56 -11.40 6.65
N PHE A 287 -4.62 -10.60 6.82
CA PHE A 287 -5.18 -9.76 5.75
C PHE A 287 -5.42 -8.33 6.25
N GLU A 288 -5.30 -7.38 5.34
CA GLU A 288 -5.28 -5.96 5.67
C GLU A 288 -6.61 -5.29 5.30
N HIS A 289 -6.90 -4.13 5.91
CA HIS A 289 -8.04 -3.30 5.47
C HIS A 289 -7.85 -2.90 4.00
N ARG A 290 -6.64 -2.42 3.68
CA ARG A 290 -6.11 -2.19 2.35
C ARG A 290 -4.68 -2.71 2.42
N ILE A 291 -4.21 -3.36 1.36
CA ILE A 291 -2.81 -3.79 1.30
C ILE A 291 -1.91 -2.56 1.33
N SER A 292 -1.03 -2.48 2.32
CA SER A 292 -0.15 -1.35 2.58
C SER A 292 1.06 -1.38 1.64
N PHE A 293 1.83 -2.47 1.66
CA PHE A 293 3.01 -2.64 0.79
C PHE A 293 2.70 -3.46 -0.47
N ILE A 294 2.19 -2.80 -1.51
CA ILE A 294 1.82 -3.42 -2.80
C ILE A 294 3.04 -3.71 -3.70
N GLN A 295 4.19 -3.17 -3.34
CA GLN A 295 5.47 -3.32 -4.04
C GLN A 295 6.01 -4.75 -3.95
N LEU A 296 5.70 -5.46 -2.85
CA LEU A 296 6.10 -6.84 -2.63
C LEU A 296 4.94 -7.80 -2.85
N VAL A 297 5.03 -8.57 -3.95
CA VAL A 297 4.02 -9.54 -4.37
C VAL A 297 4.67 -10.89 -4.69
N ASN A 298 3.84 -11.91 -4.88
CA ASN A 298 4.32 -13.26 -5.18
C ASN A 298 5.04 -13.39 -6.53
N ASN A 299 4.74 -12.52 -7.51
CA ASN A 299 5.36 -12.50 -8.83
C ASN A 299 5.22 -11.11 -9.45
N GLY A 300 6.34 -10.46 -9.78
CA GLY A 300 6.35 -9.07 -10.24
C GLY A 300 6.47 -8.06 -9.11
N SER A 301 7.32 -8.35 -8.12
CA SER A 301 7.70 -7.36 -7.10
C SER A 301 8.47 -6.22 -7.75
N PHE A 302 8.16 -4.99 -7.33
CA PHE A 302 8.76 -3.76 -7.82
C PHE A 302 8.78 -2.76 -6.67
N PHE A 303 9.97 -2.41 -6.18
CA PHE A 303 10.18 -1.38 -5.16
C PHE A 303 11.38 -0.52 -5.52
N ASN A 304 11.44 0.69 -4.98
CA ASN A 304 12.50 1.65 -5.18
C ASN A 304 13.42 1.72 -3.94
N ASN A 305 14.55 2.41 -4.09
CA ASN A 305 15.43 2.73 -2.98
C ASN A 305 14.73 3.47 -1.82
N THR A 306 13.76 4.33 -2.13
CA THR A 306 12.97 5.07 -1.12
C THR A 306 12.03 4.19 -0.30
N ASP A 307 11.75 2.95 -0.73
CA ASP A 307 11.00 1.98 0.07
C ASP A 307 11.91 1.27 1.10
N LEU A 308 13.24 1.44 1.03
CA LEU A 308 14.22 0.76 1.88
C LEU A 308 15.08 1.70 2.74
N VAL A 309 15.52 2.82 2.18
CA VAL A 309 16.45 3.72 2.84
C VAL A 309 15.75 5.05 3.14
N PRO A 310 15.92 5.63 4.34
CA PRO A 310 15.33 6.92 4.68
C PRO A 310 15.76 8.03 3.71
N GLY A 311 14.85 8.98 3.46
CA GLY A 311 15.22 10.26 2.86
C GLY A 311 15.98 11.13 3.86
N ILE A 312 16.95 11.91 3.37
CA ILE A 312 17.69 12.88 4.19
C ILE A 312 17.04 14.25 4.09
N GLY A 313 16.77 14.86 5.25
CA GLY A 313 16.24 16.21 5.39
C GLY A 313 14.73 16.32 5.40
N TYR A 314 14.25 17.57 5.32
CA TYR A 314 12.83 17.87 5.15
C TYR A 314 12.37 17.56 3.72
N ASN A 315 11.16 17.03 3.56
CA ASN A 315 10.59 16.66 2.27
C ASN A 315 9.27 17.41 2.02
N PRO A 316 9.27 18.43 1.13
CA PRO A 316 8.04 19.14 0.73
C PRO A 316 6.96 18.23 0.09
N GLY A 317 7.34 17.03 -0.35
CA GLY A 317 6.41 15.99 -0.83
C GLY A 317 5.48 15.45 0.26
N ALA A 318 5.89 15.49 1.53
CA ALA A 318 5.09 15.07 2.67
C ALA A 318 4.10 16.15 3.16
N GLU A 319 4.17 17.37 2.63
CA GLU A 319 3.22 18.46 2.94
C GLU A 319 1.81 18.21 2.38
N LEU A 320 0.81 18.76 3.07
CA LEU A 320 -0.57 18.80 2.58
C LEU A 320 -0.64 19.57 1.25
N SER A 321 -1.24 18.98 0.21
CA SER A 321 -1.19 19.56 -1.14
C SER A 321 -2.51 20.21 -1.59
N ASP A 322 -3.66 19.78 -1.07
CA ASP A 322 -4.95 20.32 -1.50
C ASP A 322 -5.15 21.77 -1.02
N ARG A 323 -5.66 22.62 -1.91
CA ARG A 323 -5.78 24.07 -1.64
C ARG A 323 -6.89 24.41 -0.65
N ASN A 324 -7.98 23.64 -0.63
CA ASN A 324 -9.07 23.86 0.31
C ASN A 324 -8.68 23.36 1.70
N ASP A 325 -8.04 22.19 1.78
CA ASP A 325 -7.61 21.63 3.06
C ASP A 325 -6.51 22.50 3.70
N ARG A 326 -5.55 23.02 2.91
CA ARG A 326 -4.58 24.00 3.40
C ARG A 326 -5.24 25.25 3.99
N ARG A 327 -6.29 25.79 3.33
CA ARG A 327 -7.05 26.93 3.87
C ARG A 327 -7.81 26.58 5.15
N LYS A 328 -8.39 25.38 5.23
CA LYS A 328 -9.06 24.87 6.43
C LYS A 328 -8.11 24.81 7.63
N HIS A 329 -6.82 24.54 7.39
CA HIS A 329 -5.78 24.40 8.43
C HIS A 329 -4.89 25.63 8.64
N ASP A 330 -5.26 26.77 8.04
CA ASP A 330 -4.50 28.02 8.05
C ASP A 330 -3.05 27.89 7.56
N LEU A 331 -2.81 26.95 6.63
CA LEU A 331 -1.52 26.77 5.97
C LEU A 331 -1.37 27.75 4.79
N PRO A 332 -0.15 28.29 4.54
CA PRO A 332 0.10 29.13 3.38
C PRO A 332 -0.16 28.37 2.07
N PRO A 333 -0.33 29.03 0.92
CA PRO A 333 -0.38 28.31 -0.35
C PRO A 333 0.89 27.46 -0.56
N LYS A 334 0.73 26.20 -1.01
CA LYS A 334 1.89 25.34 -1.30
C LYS A 334 2.74 25.97 -2.39
N GLU A 335 4.04 26.05 -2.14
CA GLU A 335 4.99 26.53 -3.12
C GLU A 335 4.99 25.61 -4.34
N ARG A 336 4.96 26.23 -5.53
CA ARG A 336 5.01 25.49 -6.78
C ARG A 336 6.46 25.32 -7.19
N MET A 337 6.69 24.40 -8.12
CA MET A 337 7.98 24.27 -8.80
C MET A 337 8.50 25.65 -9.22
N THR A 338 9.75 25.91 -8.89
CA THR A 338 10.46 27.15 -9.23
C THR A 338 10.30 27.42 -10.73
N PRO A 339 9.96 28.66 -11.13
CA PRO A 339 9.94 29.02 -12.54
C PRO A 339 11.28 28.70 -13.20
N LEU A 340 11.26 28.38 -14.50
CA LEU A 340 12.49 28.19 -15.26
C LEU A 340 13.37 29.44 -15.10
N SER A 341 14.59 29.22 -14.64
CA SER A 341 15.57 30.27 -14.39
C SER A 341 16.84 30.02 -15.18
N GLU A 342 17.46 31.10 -15.66
CA GLU A 342 18.80 31.08 -16.26
C GLU A 342 19.91 30.95 -15.20
N ASP A 343 19.60 31.17 -13.93
CA ASP A 343 20.52 30.99 -12.81
C ASP A 343 20.96 29.52 -12.69
N PRO A 344 22.25 29.20 -12.93
CA PRO A 344 22.77 27.85 -12.79
C PRO A 344 22.61 27.28 -11.38
N ALA A 345 22.64 28.11 -10.33
CA ALA A 345 22.51 27.64 -8.95
C ALA A 345 21.15 26.95 -8.71
N LEU A 346 20.09 27.44 -9.36
CA LEU A 346 18.75 26.85 -9.29
C LEU A 346 18.59 25.56 -10.11
N ARG A 347 19.65 25.10 -10.79
CA ARG A 347 19.69 23.88 -11.60
C ARG A 347 20.70 22.84 -11.08
N GLN A 348 21.24 23.04 -9.87
CA GLN A 348 22.22 22.13 -9.27
C GLN A 348 21.57 20.96 -8.52
N HIS A 349 20.25 21.00 -8.30
CA HIS A 349 19.52 19.94 -7.60
C HIS A 349 18.53 19.24 -8.53
N THR A 350 18.42 17.92 -8.38
CA THR A 350 17.43 17.11 -9.09
C THR A 350 16.10 17.08 -8.34
N TYR A 351 14.99 16.97 -9.07
CA TYR A 351 13.66 16.83 -8.48
C TYR A 351 13.39 15.43 -7.92
N LEU A 352 14.26 14.45 -8.21
CA LEU A 352 14.07 13.05 -7.85
C LEU A 352 14.36 12.76 -6.38
N MET A 353 15.46 13.31 -5.85
CA MET A 353 15.85 13.12 -4.46
C MET A 353 16.64 14.34 -3.98
N ALA A 354 16.19 14.95 -2.88
CA ALA A 354 16.94 16.00 -2.20
C ALA A 354 18.18 15.39 -1.51
N ASN A 355 19.19 16.23 -1.26
CA ASN A 355 20.41 15.85 -0.56
C ASN A 355 21.08 14.60 -1.15
N SER A 356 21.27 14.62 -2.48
CA SER A 356 21.92 13.54 -3.21
C SER A 356 22.63 14.10 -4.42
N ASP A 357 23.84 13.60 -4.65
CA ASP A 357 24.57 13.80 -5.90
C ASP A 357 24.51 12.51 -6.73
N TRP A 358 25.53 12.29 -7.55
CA TRP A 358 25.78 11.00 -8.16
C TRP A 358 26.17 9.97 -7.10
N VAL A 359 25.53 8.81 -7.16
CA VAL A 359 25.74 7.72 -6.22
C VAL A 359 26.36 6.51 -6.90
N ASP A 360 27.24 5.84 -6.15
CA ASP A 360 27.67 4.47 -6.43
C ASP A 360 26.73 3.49 -5.74
N VAL A 361 26.27 2.47 -6.47
CA VAL A 361 25.33 1.48 -5.92
C VAL A 361 25.84 0.09 -6.22
N ARG A 362 25.85 -0.75 -5.20
CA ARG A 362 26.03 -2.19 -5.32
C ARG A 362 24.87 -2.90 -4.66
N THR A 363 24.51 -4.04 -5.20
CA THR A 363 23.36 -4.80 -4.72
C THR A 363 23.66 -6.28 -4.80
N HIS A 364 23.69 -6.92 -3.65
CA HIS A 364 23.38 -8.34 -3.56
C HIS A 364 21.88 -8.49 -3.34
N ILE A 365 21.21 -9.27 -4.20
CA ILE A 365 19.78 -9.55 -4.09
C ILE A 365 19.51 -11.03 -4.29
N SER A 366 18.76 -11.62 -3.37
CA SER A 366 18.29 -13.01 -3.45
C SER A 366 16.77 -13.09 -3.53
N THR A 367 16.27 -14.08 -4.26
CA THR A 367 14.83 -14.32 -4.46
C THR A 367 14.52 -15.80 -4.62
N ALA A 368 13.24 -16.15 -4.85
CA ALA A 368 12.80 -17.51 -5.10
C ALA A 368 13.56 -18.15 -6.28
N GLY A 369 13.81 -19.46 -6.21
CA GLY A 369 14.61 -20.19 -7.21
C GLY A 369 14.03 -20.22 -8.63
N ASP A 370 12.75 -19.89 -8.80
CA ASP A 370 12.07 -19.75 -10.09
C ASP A 370 12.00 -18.30 -10.59
N GLN A 371 12.50 -17.31 -9.82
CA GLN A 371 12.48 -15.91 -10.19
C GLN A 371 13.87 -15.37 -10.56
N ILE A 372 13.87 -14.33 -11.38
CA ILE A 372 15.05 -13.52 -11.69
C ILE A 372 14.85 -12.17 -10.98
N ALA A 373 15.85 -11.79 -10.18
CA ALA A 373 15.90 -10.47 -9.59
C ALA A 373 16.75 -9.53 -10.45
N VAL A 374 16.26 -8.33 -10.69
CA VAL A 374 16.93 -7.28 -11.46
C VAL A 374 17.15 -6.08 -10.56
N ALA A 375 18.38 -5.59 -10.52
CA ALA A 375 18.78 -4.41 -9.78
C ALA A 375 19.65 -3.50 -10.69
N PRO A 376 19.95 -2.27 -10.26
CA PRO A 376 20.66 -1.29 -11.08
C PRO A 376 22.12 -1.66 -11.34
N GLY A 377 22.58 -1.40 -12.55
CA GLY A 377 23.97 -1.63 -12.98
C GLY A 377 24.17 -2.95 -13.70
N SER A 378 25.42 -3.27 -14.00
CA SER A 378 25.77 -4.53 -14.66
C SER A 378 25.69 -5.71 -13.70
N LEU A 379 25.13 -6.82 -14.18
CA LEU A 379 25.19 -8.10 -13.50
C LEU A 379 26.65 -8.57 -13.41
N ARG A 380 27.17 -8.67 -12.18
CA ARG A 380 28.54 -9.13 -11.90
C ARG A 380 28.59 -10.63 -11.67
N LYS A 381 27.60 -11.16 -10.98
CA LYS A 381 27.56 -12.57 -10.59
C LYS A 381 26.12 -13.04 -10.42
N GLN A 382 25.86 -14.28 -10.81
CA GLN A 382 24.60 -14.97 -10.57
C GLN A 382 24.91 -16.40 -10.11
N TRP A 383 24.23 -16.87 -9.08
CA TRP A 383 24.32 -18.25 -8.62
C TRP A 383 23.01 -18.71 -7.97
N THR A 384 22.93 -20.01 -7.70
CA THR A 384 21.83 -20.63 -6.95
C THR A 384 22.41 -21.25 -5.69
N GLU A 385 21.79 -20.99 -4.55
CA GLU A 385 22.19 -21.50 -3.24
C GLU A 385 20.93 -21.76 -2.41
N ASP A 386 20.87 -22.89 -1.70
CA ASP A 386 19.73 -23.29 -0.88
C ASP A 386 18.35 -23.19 -1.57
N GLY A 387 18.30 -23.47 -2.89
CA GLY A 387 17.07 -23.40 -3.69
C GLY A 387 16.60 -21.99 -4.03
N ARG A 388 17.43 -20.97 -3.78
CA ARG A 388 17.18 -19.54 -4.07
C ARG A 388 18.15 -19.04 -5.14
N ASN A 389 17.73 -18.04 -5.90
CA ASN A 389 18.59 -17.38 -6.88
C ASN A 389 19.19 -16.12 -6.28
N HIS A 390 20.48 -15.92 -6.51
CA HIS A 390 21.28 -14.81 -6.01
C HIS A 390 21.92 -14.05 -7.17
N PHE A 391 21.97 -12.74 -7.03
CA PHE A 391 22.51 -11.83 -8.04
C PHE A 391 23.32 -10.73 -7.37
N GLU A 392 24.48 -10.41 -7.94
CA GLU A 392 25.26 -9.23 -7.59
C GLU A 392 25.25 -8.25 -8.76
N TYR A 393 24.79 -7.04 -8.53
CA TYR A 393 24.79 -5.93 -9.48
C TYR A 393 25.66 -4.79 -8.95
N ALA A 394 26.32 -4.07 -9.85
CA ALA A 394 27.01 -2.83 -9.50
C ALA A 394 26.98 -1.85 -10.67
N LEU A 395 26.74 -0.58 -10.37
CA LEU A 395 26.79 0.49 -11.38
C LEU A 395 28.16 0.54 -12.07
N ASP A 396 28.14 0.76 -13.39
CA ASP A 396 29.36 1.01 -14.19
C ASP A 396 29.72 2.49 -14.28
N HIS A 397 28.75 3.36 -13.98
CA HIS A 397 28.86 4.81 -14.04
C HIS A 397 28.08 5.44 -12.89
N PRO A 398 28.48 6.64 -12.44
CA PRO A 398 27.73 7.37 -11.42
C PRO A 398 26.28 7.57 -11.87
N SER A 399 25.32 7.25 -11.00
CA SER A 399 23.88 7.34 -11.30
C SER A 399 23.17 8.29 -10.35
N GLN A 400 22.01 8.80 -10.75
CA GLN A 400 21.13 9.49 -9.83
C GLN A 400 20.66 8.50 -8.75
N ASN A 401 20.41 8.99 -7.54
CA ASN A 401 19.91 8.18 -6.41
C ASN A 401 18.40 7.91 -6.53
N PHE A 402 18.01 7.37 -7.68
CA PHE A 402 16.65 6.94 -7.96
C PHE A 402 16.73 5.69 -8.82
N TYR A 403 16.35 4.56 -8.23
CA TYR A 403 16.46 3.27 -8.87
C TYR A 403 15.54 2.23 -8.24
N SER A 404 15.32 1.15 -8.97
CA SER A 404 14.33 0.13 -8.65
C SER A 404 14.96 -1.26 -8.56
N PHE A 405 14.32 -2.10 -7.76
CA PHE A 405 14.60 -3.52 -7.62
C PHE A 405 13.36 -4.30 -8.04
N LEU A 406 13.56 -5.33 -8.85
CA LEU A 406 12.48 -6.11 -9.43
C LEU A 406 12.72 -7.59 -9.19
N SER A 407 11.63 -8.36 -9.05
CA SER A 407 11.70 -9.83 -9.02
C SER A 407 10.45 -10.45 -9.59
N ALA A 408 10.61 -11.31 -10.60
CA ALA A 408 9.53 -12.09 -11.17
C ALA A 408 10.02 -13.35 -11.88
N ARG A 409 9.08 -14.22 -12.24
CA ARG A 409 9.22 -15.25 -13.27
C ARG A 409 9.17 -14.57 -14.63
N TYR A 410 10.33 -14.17 -15.13
CA TYR A 410 10.47 -13.59 -16.46
C TYR A 410 10.84 -14.64 -17.50
N GLU A 411 10.30 -14.48 -18.70
CA GLU A 411 11.03 -14.87 -19.90
C GLU A 411 11.95 -13.72 -20.32
N VAL A 412 13.13 -14.03 -20.85
CA VAL A 412 14.13 -13.00 -21.23
C VAL A 412 14.52 -13.14 -22.68
N ALA A 413 14.18 -12.14 -23.50
CA ALA A 413 14.71 -11.98 -24.84
C ALA A 413 16.00 -11.15 -24.80
N ARG A 414 17.03 -11.57 -25.54
CA ARG A 414 18.35 -10.93 -25.55
C ARG A 414 18.79 -10.63 -26.97
N GLU A 415 19.32 -9.44 -27.18
CA GLU A 415 19.94 -9.01 -28.42
C GLU A 415 21.13 -8.10 -28.11
N GLN A 416 22.18 -8.14 -28.92
CA GLN A 416 23.23 -7.15 -28.86
C GLN A 416 23.00 -6.11 -29.95
N TRP A 417 22.72 -4.88 -29.55
CA TRP A 417 22.49 -3.77 -30.47
C TRP A 417 23.79 -2.99 -30.71
N THR A 418 24.12 -2.77 -31.98
CA THR A 418 25.27 -1.93 -32.36
C THR A 418 24.79 -0.57 -32.88
N PRO A 419 25.28 0.55 -32.33
CA PRO A 419 24.87 1.88 -32.77
C PRO A 419 25.19 2.14 -34.26
N PRO A 420 24.22 2.61 -35.07
CA PRO A 420 24.49 3.03 -36.44
C PRO A 420 25.33 4.32 -36.43
N GLY A 421 26.63 4.19 -36.70
CA GLY A 421 27.60 5.29 -36.62
C GLY A 421 28.95 4.90 -36.00
N GLY A 422 29.06 3.68 -35.47
CA GLY A 422 30.24 3.22 -34.73
C GLY A 422 30.12 3.59 -33.25
N GLY A 423 30.25 2.60 -32.38
CA GLY A 423 30.11 2.73 -30.94
C GLY A 423 30.23 1.36 -30.28
N THR A 424 30.33 1.32 -28.96
CA THR A 424 30.36 0.06 -28.21
C THR A 424 29.01 -0.63 -28.35
N PRO A 425 28.96 -1.92 -28.74
CA PRO A 425 27.73 -2.71 -28.71
C PRO A 425 27.11 -2.70 -27.32
N VAL A 426 25.78 -2.67 -27.26
CA VAL A 426 25.00 -2.64 -26.01
C VAL A 426 24.16 -3.90 -25.96
N ASP A 427 24.24 -4.63 -24.85
CA ASP A 427 23.37 -5.77 -24.60
C ASP A 427 21.97 -5.25 -24.21
N VAL A 428 20.96 -5.70 -24.94
CA VAL A 428 19.55 -5.34 -24.76
C VAL A 428 18.81 -6.58 -24.27
N GLU A 429 18.20 -6.47 -23.10
CA GLU A 429 17.38 -7.52 -22.51
C GLU A 429 15.95 -7.04 -22.32
N VAL A 430 14.98 -7.85 -22.74
CA VAL A 430 13.56 -7.61 -22.53
C VAL A 430 13.00 -8.71 -21.64
N TYR A 431 12.52 -8.31 -20.47
CA TYR A 431 11.92 -9.15 -19.46
C TYR A 431 10.39 -9.09 -19.61
N TYR A 432 9.71 -10.21 -19.84
CA TYR A 432 8.26 -10.25 -20.08
C TYR A 432 7.54 -11.41 -19.38
#